data_AF-A0A067JM61-F1
#
_entry.id   AF-A0A067JM61-F1
#
_cell.length_a   1.000
_cell.length_b   1.000
_cell.length_c   1.000
_cell.angle_alpha   90.00
_cell.angle_beta   90.00
_cell.angle_gamma   90.00
#
_symmetry.space_group_name_H-M   'P 1'
#
loop_
_entity.id
_entity.type
_entity.pdbx_description
1 polymer ?
#
loop_
_entity_poly.entity_id
_entity_poly.type
_entity_poly.pdbx_seq_one_letter_code
_entity_poly.pdbx_strand_id
1 'polypeptide(L)' 'MGAAILGAVAAKKYASLSEAMRALNKAGQVIHPSKDPKVKKYHDAKYHIFRQLYEQQLSQRSIMAKALE' A
#
# COMPACT_ATOMS: atom_id res chain seq x y z
N MET A 1 18.00 8.00 0.51
CA MET A 1 17.15 9.14 0.92
C MET A 1 16.75 9.04 2.40
N GLY A 2 16.03 8.00 2.84
CA GLY A 2 15.63 7.86 4.26
C GLY A 2 16.79 7.89 5.27
N ALA A 3 17.90 7.20 5.00
CA ALA A 3 19.08 7.25 5.87
C ALA A 3 19.73 8.65 5.96
N ALA A 4 19.67 9.45 4.90
CA ALA A 4 20.20 10.81 4.90
C ALA A 4 19.33 11.77 5.74
N ILE A 5 18.02 11.56 5.75
CA ILE A 5 17.07 12.28 6.62
C ILE A 5 17.37 11.97 8.08
N LEU A 6 17.54 10.68 8.42
CA LEU A 6 17.94 10.24 9.76
C LEU A 6 19.28 10.85 10.17
N GLY A 7 20.27 10.83 9.28
CA GLY A 7 21.58 11.46 9.49
C GLY A 7 21.49 12.97 9.71
N ALA A 8 20.63 13.68 8.97
CA ALA A 8 20.42 15.11 9.12
C ALA A 8 19.79 15.48 10.47
N VAL A 9 18.86 14.67 10.98
CA VAL A 9 18.29 14.85 12.32
C VAL A 9 19.31 14.51 13.41
N ALA A 10 20.05 13.41 13.26
CA ALA A 10 21.09 13.00 14.21
C ALA A 10 22.23 14.04 14.30
N ALA A 11 22.59 14.64 13.16
CA ALA A 11 23.54 15.75 13.08
C ALA A 11 22.95 17.10 13.55
N LYS A 12 21.72 17.11 14.10
CA LYS A 12 20.99 18.30 14.58
C LYS A 12 20.79 19.40 13.51
N LYS A 13 20.88 19.04 12.23
CA LYS A 13 20.60 19.95 11.09
C LYS A 13 19.11 20.29 10.99
N TYR A 14 18.25 19.38 11.45
CA TYR A 14 16.80 19.58 11.60
C TYR A 14 16.38 19.09 12.98
N ALA A 15 15.40 19.75 13.60
CA ALA A 15 14.99 19.45 14.99
C ALA A 15 14.11 18.19 15.09
N SER A 16 13.50 17.77 13.97
CA SER A 16 12.66 16.57 13.92
C SER A 16 12.69 15.87 12.58
N LEU A 17 12.29 14.60 12.59
CA LEU A 17 12.10 13.80 11.37
C LEU A 17 11.06 14.41 10.43
N SER A 18 9.96 14.98 10.95
CA SER A 18 8.91 15.61 10.14
C SER A 18 9.43 16.84 9.40
N GLU A 19 10.25 17.65 10.06
CA GLU A 19 10.89 18.82 9.48
C GLU A 19 11.90 18.42 8.39
N ALA A 20 12.78 17.46 8.68
CA ALA A 20 13.74 16.95 7.71
C ALA A 20 13.05 16.31 6.50
N MET A 21 11.98 15.53 6.70
CA MET A 21 11.19 14.95 5.61
C MET A 21 10.52 16.03 4.76
N ARG A 22 9.97 17.09 5.36
CA ARG A 22 9.36 18.21 4.63
C ARG A 22 10.38 18.97 3.78
N ALA A 23 11.59 19.17 4.30
CA ALA A 23 12.64 19.92 3.62
C ALA A 23 13.34 19.10 2.53
N LEU A 24 13.45 17.78 2.71
CA LEU A 24 14.25 16.91 1.84
C LEU A 24 13.42 16.06 0.87
N ASN A 25 12.09 16.01 1.05
CA ASN A 25 11.19 15.28 0.15
C ASN A 25 10.18 16.22 -0.50
N LYS A 26 9.86 15.92 -1.76
CA LYS A 26 8.74 16.50 -2.48
C LYS A 26 8.16 15.43 -3.41
N ALA A 27 6.84 15.41 -3.59
CA ALA A 27 6.23 14.58 -4.62
C ALA A 27 6.70 15.06 -6.00
N GLY A 28 7.39 14.20 -6.75
CA GLY A 28 7.81 14.50 -8.13
C GLY A 28 6.63 14.51 -9.09
N GLN A 29 5.67 13.60 -8.89
CA GLN A 29 4.43 13.52 -9.63
C GLN A 29 3.33 12.99 -8.72
N VAL A 30 2.10 13.47 -8.93
CA VAL A 30 0.90 12.93 -8.29
C VAL A 30 0.00 12.36 -9.39
N ILE A 31 -0.26 11.06 -9.33
CA ILE A 31 -1.23 10.39 -10.20
C ILE A 31 -2.54 10.28 -9.43
N HIS A 32 -3.56 10.96 -9.93
CA HIS A 32 -4.90 10.91 -9.35
C HIS A 32 -5.73 9.76 -9.94
N PRO A 33 -6.72 9.25 -9.21
CA PRO A 33 -7.69 8.31 -9.76
C PRO A 33 -8.36 8.89 -11.02
N SER A 34 -8.75 8.02 -11.95
CA SER A 34 -9.55 8.43 -13.11
C SER A 34 -10.83 9.14 -12.65
N LYS A 35 -11.20 10.20 -13.36
CA LYS A 35 -12.47 10.91 -13.15
C LYS A 35 -13.66 10.16 -13.75
N ASP A 36 -13.42 9.16 -14.59
CA ASP A 36 -14.49 8.34 -15.17
C ASP A 36 -15.07 7.39 -14.10
N PRO A 37 -16.34 7.55 -13.70
CA PRO A 37 -16.97 6.67 -12.71
C PRO A 37 -17.04 5.21 -13.15
N LYS A 38 -16.99 4.92 -14.45
CA LYS A 38 -16.98 3.54 -14.98
C LYS A 38 -15.68 2.82 -14.60
N VAL A 39 -14.56 3.53 -14.60
CA VAL A 39 -13.26 2.97 -14.21
C VAL A 39 -13.29 2.55 -12.75
N LYS A 40 -13.78 3.42 -11.86
CA LYS A 40 -13.95 3.05 -10.44
C LYS A 40 -14.86 1.84 -10.28
N LYS A 41 -16.04 1.83 -10.90
CA LYS A 41 -17.00 0.71 -10.83
C LYS A 41 -16.38 -0.61 -11.30
N TYR A 42 -15.61 -0.57 -12.38
CA TYR A 42 -14.89 -1.74 -12.89
C TYR A 42 -13.87 -2.27 -11.88
N HIS A 43 -13.07 -1.40 -11.28
CA HIS A 43 -12.08 -1.80 -10.28
C HIS A 43 -12.70 -2.27 -8.95
N ASP A 44 -13.83 -1.68 -8.54
CA ASP A 44 -14.59 -2.15 -7.38
C ASP A 44 -15.08 -3.59 -7.58
N ALA A 45 -15.62 -3.90 -8.77
CA ALA A 45 -16.04 -5.25 -9.13
C ALA A 45 -14.87 -6.23 -9.16
N LYS A 46 -13.73 -5.84 -9.76
CA LYS A 46 -12.51 -6.66 -9.73
C LYS A 46 -12.04 -6.94 -8.31
N TYR A 47 -12.07 -5.93 -7.43
CA TYR A 47 -11.66 -6.09 -6.05
C TYR A 47 -12.58 -7.04 -5.28
N HIS A 48 -13.90 -6.96 -5.52
CA HIS A 48 -14.85 -7.90 -4.96
C HIS A 48 -14.52 -9.35 -5.34
N ILE A 49 -14.32 -9.61 -6.63
CA ILE A 49 -13.94 -10.93 -7.14
C ILE A 49 -12.62 -11.40 -6.54
N PHE A 50 -11.61 -10.53 -6.47
CA PHE A 50 -10.31 -10.86 -5.88
C PHE A 50 -10.43 -11.35 -4.43
N ARG A 51 -11.29 -10.71 -3.62
CA ARG A 51 -11.54 -11.17 -2.24
C ARG A 51 -12.22 -12.53 -2.18
N GLN A 52 -13.20 -12.76 -3.06
CA GLN A 52 -13.88 -14.07 -3.14
C GLN A 52 -12.89 -15.18 -3.50
N LEU A 53 -11.93 -14.92 -4.41
CA LEU A 53 -10.90 -15.89 -4.76
C LEU A 53 -10.02 -16.25 -3.56
N TYR A 54 -9.69 -15.29 -2.71
CA TYR A 54 -8.94 -15.54 -1.48
C TYR A 54 -9.74 -16.41 -0.50
N GLU A 55 -11.01 -16.09 -0.28
CA GLU A 55 -11.89 -16.87 0.59
C GLU A 55 -12.06 -18.32 0.09
N GLN A 56 -12.24 -18.49 -1.23
CA GLN A 56 -12.30 -19.80 -1.87
C GLN A 56 -11.00 -20.58 -1.67
N GLN A 57 -9.85 -19.95 -1.87
CA GLN A 57 -8.55 -20.59 -1.67
C GLN A 57 -8.37 -21.08 -0.23
N LEU A 58 -8.75 -20.29 0.77
CA LEU A 58 -8.71 -20.71 2.18
C LEU A 58 -9.65 -21.88 2.46
N SER A 59 -10.88 -21.80 1.96
CA SER A 59 -11.89 -22.86 2.13
C SER A 59 -11.41 -24.18 1.54
N GLN A 60 -10.93 -24.14 0.29
CA GLN A 60 -10.40 -25.31 -0.41
C GLN A 60 -9.20 -25.90 0.33
N ARG A 61 -8.26 -25.06 0.79
CA ARG A 61 -7.13 -25.52 1.59
C ARG A 61 -7.56 -26.23 2.87
N SER A 62 -8.59 -25.72 3.56
CA SER A 62 -9.12 -26.36 4.77
C SER A 62 -9.75 -27.72 4.46
N ILE A 63 -10.50 -27.85 3.37
CA ILE A 63 -11.08 -29.12 2.93
C ILE A 63 -9.97 -30.13 2.64
N MET A 64 -8.94 -29.73 1.90
CA MET A 64 -7.80 -30.61 1.59
C MET A 64 -7.03 -31.04 2.84
N ALA A 65 -6.86 -30.16 3.82
CA ALA A 65 -6.22 -30.51 5.09
C ALA A 65 -7.02 -31.56 5.86
N LYS A 66 -8.34 -31.40 5.96
CA LYS A 66 -9.25 -32.35 6.62
C LYS A 66 -9.31 -33.71 5.92
N ALA A 67 -9.14 -33.75 4.60
CA ALA A 67 -9.17 -35.00 3.83
C ALA A 67 -7.90 -35.86 4.03
N LEU A 68 -6.84 -35.29 4.61
CA LEU A 68 -5.59 -35.98 4.92
C LEU A 68 -5.51 -36.43 6.39
N GLU A 69 -6.54 -36.16 7.19
CA GLU A 69 -6.73 -36.69 8.55
C GLU A 69 -7.46 -38.04 8.50
#